data_AF-A0A3D5SDW2-F1
#
_entry.id   AF-A0A3D5SDW2-F1
#
_cell.length_a   1.000
_cell.length_b   1.000
_cell.length_c   1.000
_cell.angle_alpha   90.00
_cell.angle_beta   90.00
_cell.angle_gamma   90.00
#
_symmetry.space_group_name_H-M   'P 1'
#
loop_
_entity.id
_entity.type
_entity.pdbx_description
1 polymer ?
#
loop_
_entity_poly.entity_id
_entity_poly.type
_entity_poly.pdbx_seq_one_letter_code
_entity_poly.pdbx_strand_id
1 'polypeptide(L)' 'MGFNCGIVGLPNVGKSTLFNALTKAGIDAENFPFCTIEPNTGIVPVP' A
#
# COMPACT_ATOMS: atom_id res chain seq x y z
N MET A 1 -6.37 -7.35 -18.17
CA MET A 1 -5.09 -7.52 -17.45
C MET A 1 -4.28 -6.26 -17.64
N GLY A 2 -4.29 -5.38 -16.63
CA GLY A 2 -3.53 -4.12 -16.63
C GLY A 2 -2.13 -4.30 -16.01
N PHE A 3 -1.32 -3.26 -16.06
CA PHE A 3 -0.01 -3.21 -15.40
C PHE A 3 -0.19 -2.89 -13.91
N ASN A 4 0.46 -3.65 -13.04
CA ASN A 4 0.41 -3.47 -11.58
C ASN A 4 1.75 -2.92 -11.08
N CYS A 5 1.71 -1.91 -10.20
CA CYS A 5 2.89 -1.36 -9.52
C CYS A 5 2.82 -1.62 -8.02
N GLY A 6 3.95 -2.00 -7.41
CA GLY A 6 4.08 -2.16 -5.96
C GLY A 6 4.79 -0.98 -5.29
N ILE A 7 4.35 -0.60 -4.10
CA ILE A 7 5.03 0.38 -3.23
C ILE A 7 5.99 -0.37 -2.31
N VAL A 8 7.30 -0.13 -2.46
CA VAL A 8 8.37 -0.81 -1.70
C VAL A 8 9.23 0.18 -0.92
N GLY A 9 9.79 -0.26 0.21
CA GLY A 9 10.65 0.59 1.05
C GLY A 9 10.83 0.05 2.46
N LEU A 10 11.79 0.61 3.21
CA LEU A 10 12.12 0.23 4.57
C LEU A 10 10.91 0.32 5.53
N PRO A 11 10.91 -0.38 6.68
CA PRO A 11 9.88 -0.21 7.70
C PRO A 11 9.70 1.27 8.10
N ASN A 12 8.48 1.69 8.42
CA ASN A 12 8.13 3.05 8.88
C ASN A 12 8.40 4.24 7.94
N VAL A 13 8.71 4.04 6.66
CA VAL A 13 8.92 5.16 5.71
C VAL A 13 7.62 5.78 5.15
N GLY A 14 6.47 5.50 5.75
CA GLY A 14 5.17 6.06 5.32
C GLY A 14 4.48 5.34 4.14
N LYS A 15 4.84 4.08 3.87
CA LYS A 15 4.24 3.27 2.76
C LYS A 15 2.71 3.20 2.85
N SER A 16 2.17 2.85 4.01
CA SER A 16 0.72 2.74 4.23
C SER A 16 0.03 4.11 4.10
N THR A 17 0.69 5.18 4.54
CA THR A 17 0.19 6.56 4.38
C THR A 17 0.05 6.93 2.90
N LEU A 18 1.07 6.63 2.09
CA LEU A 18 1.02 6.89 0.64
C LEU A 18 -0.06 6.05 -0.04
N PHE A 19 -0.15 4.77 0.29
CA PHE A 19 -1.18 3.90 -0.26
C PHE A 19 -2.58 4.43 0.06
N ASN A 20 -2.83 4.84 1.30
CA ASN A 20 -4.12 5.41 1.72
C ASN A 20 -4.41 6.75 1.05
N ALA A 21 -3.42 7.60 0.86
CA ALA A 21 -3.61 8.86 0.14
C ALA A 21 -4.05 8.63 -1.31
N LEU A 22 -3.47 7.61 -1.97
CA LEU A 22 -3.78 7.27 -3.35
C LEU A 22 -5.12 6.54 -3.50
N THR A 23 -5.42 5.59 -2.62
CA THR A 23 -6.56 4.67 -2.77
C THR A 23 -7.76 5.02 -1.88
N LYS A 24 -7.57 5.84 -0.85
CA LYS A 24 -8.55 6.09 0.23
C LYS A 24 -9.08 4.82 0.92
N ALA A 25 -8.30 3.73 0.87
CA ALA A 25 -8.71 2.43 1.40
C ALA A 25 -8.73 2.35 2.95
N GLY A 26 -8.06 3.29 3.64
CA GLY A 26 -8.10 3.36 5.11
C GLY A 26 -7.39 2.20 5.80
N ILE A 27 -6.30 1.69 5.21
CA ILE A 27 -5.55 0.57 5.77
C ILE A 27 -4.75 1.03 6.99
N ASP A 28 -4.70 0.20 8.02
CA ASP A 28 -3.88 0.47 9.20
C ASP A 28 -2.39 0.56 8.85
N ALA A 29 -1.74 1.62 9.35
CA ALA A 29 -0.31 1.89 9.18
C ALA A 29 0.53 1.17 10.26
N GLU A 30 0.12 -0.03 10.64
CA GLU A 30 0.78 -0.80 11.69
C GLU A 30 2.07 -1.47 11.18
N ASN A 31 3.04 -1.61 12.09
CA ASN A 31 4.25 -2.38 11.82
C ASN A 31 3.93 -3.87 11.99
N PHE A 32 3.89 -4.60 10.87
CA PHE A 32 3.80 -6.06 10.89
C PHE A 32 5.14 -6.66 10.42
N PRO A 33 6.15 -6.75 11.30
CA PRO A 33 7.49 -7.13 10.88
C PRO A 33 7.63 -8.60 10.44
N PHE A 34 6.64 -9.48 10.65
CA PHE A 34 6.79 -10.93 10.39
C PHE A 34 5.51 -11.68 9.97
N CYS A 35 4.42 -11.00 9.61
CA CYS A 35 3.20 -11.68 9.14
C CYS A 35 3.19 -11.78 7.61
N THR A 36 2.77 -12.93 7.07
CA THR A 36 2.39 -13.06 5.66
C THR A 36 1.12 -12.24 5.42
N ILE A 37 1.27 -10.94 5.21
CA ILE A 37 0.16 -10.05 4.87
C ILE A 37 -0.01 -10.11 3.37
N GLU A 38 -1.21 -10.50 2.91
CA GLU A 38 -1.55 -10.33 1.50
C GLU A 38 -1.36 -8.85 1.13
N PRO A 39 -0.62 -8.54 0.05
CA PRO A 39 -0.36 -7.17 -0.31
C PRO A 39 -1.68 -6.45 -0.57
N ASN A 40 -1.87 -5.31 0.08
CA ASN A 40 -3.04 -4.47 -0.19
C ASN A 40 -3.02 -4.05 -1.66
N THR A 41 -4.12 -4.29 -2.36
CA THR A 41 -4.29 -3.92 -3.76
C THR A 41 -5.37 -2.86 -3.89
N GLY A 42 -5.14 -1.87 -4.75
CA GLY A 42 -6.07 -0.76 -4.97
C GLY A 42 -5.93 -0.22 -6.39
N ILE A 43 -7.03 0.27 -6.94
CA ILE A 43 -7.07 0.87 -8.27
C ILE A 43 -7.21 2.38 -8.10
N VAL A 44 -6.32 3.13 -8.72
CA VAL A 44 -6.32 4.59 -8.71
C VAL A 44 -6.52 5.07 -10.15
N PRO A 45 -7.56 5.86 -10.44
CA PRO A 45 -7.74 6.43 -11.76
C PRO A 45 -6.61 7.44 -12.05
N VAL A 46 -5.99 7.31 -13.22
CA VAL A 46 -5.02 8.28 -13.73
C VAL A 46 -5.77 9.26 -14.63
N PRO A 47 -5.67 10.59 -14.41
CA PRO A 47 -6.28 11.59 -15.29
C PRO A 47 -5.63 11.63 -16.67
#